data_AF-A0A8T6I6P1-F1
#
_entry.id   AF-A0A8T6I6P1-F1
#
_cell.length_a   1.000
_cell.length_b   1.000
_cell.length_c   1.000
_cell.angle_alpha   90.00
_cell.angle_beta   90.00
_cell.angle_gamma   90.00
#
_symmetry.space_group_name_H-M   'P 1'
#
loop_
_entity.id
_entity.type
_entity.pdbx_description
1 polymer ?
#
loop_
_entity_poly.entity_id
_entity_poly.type
_entity_poly.pdbx_seq_one_letter_code
_entity_poly.pdbx_strand_id
1 'polypeptide(L)'
;MVHRTRVNTGGSLADDTLNFEDLGPLVANERKRRGLSLRDAAKDAGVPFNTLARVERGHLPDLVKFKRLVEWSGADVAQFFERRERTVTTPEVVAQHLQTDPSLSDDAANRIAGLVSDLYQALAQPRHVTAAHLRAARTLRPDAARSVASLVADLQDAVRERGPRGTQEGV
;
A
#
# COMPACT_ATOMS: atom_id res chain seq x y z
N MET A 1 -29.22 -30.89 12.31
CA MET A 1 -28.80 -29.80 13.20
C MET A 1 -27.28 -29.88 13.35
N VAL A 2 -26.54 -29.10 12.56
CA VAL A 2 -25.07 -28.97 12.65
C VAL A 2 -24.75 -27.54 12.27
N HIS A 3 -24.36 -26.74 13.27
CA HIS A 3 -23.90 -25.36 13.08
C HIS A 3 -22.47 -25.40 12.53
N ARG A 4 -22.28 -24.88 11.31
CA ARG A 4 -20.96 -24.64 10.75
C ARG A 4 -20.54 -23.23 11.16
N THR A 5 -19.73 -23.15 12.22
CA THR A 5 -19.05 -21.93 12.66
C THR A 5 -18.17 -21.41 11.54
N ARG A 6 -18.47 -20.22 11.00
CA ARG A 6 -17.53 -19.45 10.19
C ARG A 6 -16.56 -18.75 11.13
N VAL A 7 -15.31 -19.19 11.14
CA VAL A 7 -14.18 -18.38 11.63
C VAL A 7 -13.95 -17.25 10.62
N ASN A 8 -14.13 -16.02 11.08
CA ASN A 8 -13.87 -14.80 10.33
C ASN A 8 -12.39 -14.43 10.51
N THR A 9 -11.52 -14.87 9.59
CA THR A 9 -10.13 -14.42 9.52
C THR A 9 -10.06 -13.22 8.56
N GLY A 10 -10.55 -12.08 9.02
CA GLY A 10 -10.39 -10.79 8.35
C GLY A 10 -9.11 -10.11 8.80
N GLY A 11 -7.97 -10.59 8.31
CA GLY A 11 -6.66 -9.95 8.43
C GLY A 11 -5.98 -10.00 7.07
N SER A 12 -6.30 -9.02 6.21
CA SER A 12 -5.69 -8.91 4.89
C SER A 12 -4.22 -8.52 5.05
N LEU A 13 -3.32 -9.51 4.97
CA LEU A 13 -1.89 -9.32 4.70
C LEU A 13 -1.62 -8.85 3.25
N ALA A 14 -2.68 -8.66 2.45
CA ALA A 14 -2.56 -8.08 1.13
C ALA A 14 -2.63 -6.57 1.28
N ASP A 15 -1.47 -5.95 1.39
CA ASP A 15 -1.02 -4.91 0.44
C ASP A 15 0.28 -4.25 0.97
N ASP A 16 1.23 -5.11 1.39
CA ASP A 16 2.63 -4.71 1.51
C ASP A 16 3.24 -4.81 0.09
N THR A 17 3.26 -3.70 -0.63
CA THR A 17 4.04 -3.58 -1.87
C THR A 17 5.51 -3.74 -1.51
N LEU A 18 6.10 -4.85 -1.94
CA LEU A 18 7.51 -5.15 -1.72
C LEU A 18 8.33 -4.38 -2.77
N ASN A 19 9.06 -3.36 -2.33
CA ASN A 19 10.01 -2.66 -3.20
C ASN A 19 11.30 -3.49 -3.30
N PHE A 20 11.33 -4.41 -4.27
CA PHE A 20 12.48 -5.28 -4.53
C PHE A 20 13.52 -4.68 -5.47
N GLU A 21 13.25 -3.51 -6.05
CA GLU A 21 14.15 -2.88 -7.02
C GLU A 21 15.52 -2.54 -6.41
N ASP A 22 15.54 -2.31 -5.10
CA ASP A 22 16.76 -1.96 -4.35
C ASP A 22 17.65 -3.16 -4.00
N LEU A 23 17.17 -4.40 -4.15
CA LEU A 23 17.93 -5.59 -3.73
C LEU A 23 19.21 -5.80 -4.56
N GLY A 24 19.11 -5.65 -5.88
CA GLY A 24 20.24 -5.84 -6.79
C GLY A 24 21.41 -4.89 -6.49
N PRO A 25 21.17 -3.56 -6.44
CA PRO A 25 22.17 -2.58 -6.04
C PRO A 25 22.75 -2.82 -4.64
N LEU A 26 21.91 -3.16 -3.67
CA LEU A 26 22.32 -3.39 -2.28
C LEU A 26 23.31 -4.56 -2.17
N VAL A 27 22.99 -5.69 -2.80
CA VAL A 27 23.85 -6.87 -2.84
C VAL A 27 25.16 -6.59 -3.60
N ALA A 28 25.09 -5.88 -4.74
CA ALA A 28 26.27 -5.51 -5.52
C ALA A 28 27.22 -4.57 -4.75
N ASN A 29 26.65 -3.61 -4.00
CA ASN A 29 27.42 -2.70 -3.17
C ASN A 29 28.11 -3.43 -2.02
N GLU A 30 27.41 -4.35 -1.35
CA GLU A 30 28.02 -5.12 -0.27
C GLU A 30 29.15 -6.00 -0.78
N ARG A 31 28.96 -6.67 -1.92
CA ARG A 31 30.01 -7.47 -2.56
C ARG A 31 31.26 -6.63 -2.85
N LYS A 32 31.07 -5.45 -3.45
CA LYS A 32 32.17 -4.52 -3.76
C LYS A 32 32.85 -4.01 -2.49
N ARG A 33 32.09 -3.70 -1.44
CA ARG A 33 32.60 -3.26 -0.13
C ARG A 33 33.50 -4.32 0.53
N ARG A 34 33.14 -5.60 0.38
CA ARG A 34 33.93 -6.74 0.88
C ARG A 34 35.05 -7.19 -0.07
N GLY A 35 35.17 -6.59 -1.27
CA GLY A 35 36.17 -6.98 -2.27
C GLY A 35 35.97 -8.39 -2.86
N LEU A 36 34.76 -8.94 -2.77
CA LEU A 36 34.48 -10.32 -3.17
C LEU A 36 34.21 -10.46 -4.67
N SER A 37 34.68 -11.57 -5.25
CA SER A 37 34.21 -11.98 -6.57
C SER A 37 32.74 -12.38 -6.50
N LEU A 38 32.04 -12.39 -7.65
CA LEU A 38 30.64 -12.83 -7.71
C LEU A 38 30.49 -14.30 -7.27
N ARG A 39 31.51 -15.14 -7.49
CA ARG A 39 31.49 -16.54 -7.09
C ARG A 39 31.66 -16.70 -5.58
N ASP A 40 32.56 -15.92 -4.98
CA ASP A 40 32.81 -15.95 -3.54
C ASP A 40 31.61 -15.38 -2.78
N ALA A 41 31.06 -14.26 -3.23
CA ALA A 41 29.85 -13.68 -2.66
C ALA A 41 28.64 -14.63 -2.71
N ALA A 42 28.47 -15.38 -3.81
CA ALA A 42 27.39 -16.36 -3.92
C ALA A 42 27.56 -17.51 -2.91
N LYS A 43 28.80 -17.97 -2.73
CA LYS A 43 29.14 -18.99 -1.74
C LYS A 43 28.89 -18.49 -0.32
N ASP A 44 29.34 -17.28 0.00
CA ASP A 44 29.17 -16.66 1.31
C ASP A 44 27.70 -16.39 1.65
N ALA A 45 26.91 -15.96 0.67
CA ALA A 45 25.48 -15.74 0.82
C ALA A 45 24.64 -17.03 0.79
N GLY A 46 25.27 -18.19 0.50
CA GLY A 46 24.57 -19.47 0.41
C GLY A 46 23.52 -19.52 -0.72
N VAL A 47 23.77 -18.86 -1.84
CA VAL A 47 22.89 -18.88 -3.03
C VAL A 47 23.63 -19.36 -4.28
N PRO A 48 22.93 -19.93 -5.29
CA PRO A 48 23.57 -20.29 -6.54
C PRO A 48 24.16 -19.06 -7.25
N PHE A 49 25.34 -19.22 -7.85
CA PHE A 49 26.00 -18.17 -8.63
C PHE A 49 25.07 -17.52 -9.67
N ASN A 50 24.31 -18.34 -10.41
CA ASN A 50 23.37 -17.84 -11.41
C ASN A 50 22.23 -17.03 -10.80
N THR A 51 21.81 -17.32 -9.55
CA THR A 51 20.84 -16.51 -8.83
C THR A 51 21.43 -15.14 -8.52
N LEU A 52 22.61 -15.09 -7.89
CA LEU A 52 23.26 -13.83 -7.52
C LEU A 52 23.49 -12.94 -8.76
N ALA A 53 23.98 -13.54 -9.84
CA ALA A 53 24.21 -12.84 -11.11
C ALA A 53 22.93 -12.25 -11.71
N ARG A 54 21.79 -12.93 -11.56
CA ARG A 54 20.49 -12.43 -12.04
C ARG A 54 19.93 -11.36 -11.12
N VAL A 55 20.12 -11.49 -9.80
CA VAL A 55 19.71 -10.50 -8.81
C VAL A 55 20.45 -9.17 -9.00
N GLU A 56 21.77 -9.19 -9.20
CA GLU A 56 22.52 -7.95 -9.51
C GLU A 56 22.07 -7.27 -10.81
N ARG A 57 21.33 -7.98 -11.68
CA ARG A 57 20.72 -7.44 -12.90
C ARG A 57 19.23 -7.07 -12.74
N GLY A 58 18.69 -7.13 -11.53
CA GLY A 58 17.31 -6.75 -11.22
C GLY A 58 16.28 -7.88 -11.28
N HIS A 59 16.70 -9.16 -11.39
CA HIS A 59 15.74 -10.26 -11.28
C HIS A 59 15.39 -10.55 -9.83
N LEU A 60 14.10 -10.73 -9.57
CA LEU A 60 13.58 -11.13 -8.27
C LEU A 60 13.89 -12.62 -7.98
N PRO A 61 14.61 -12.95 -6.89
CA PRO A 61 14.78 -14.33 -6.46
C PRO A 61 13.54 -14.82 -5.68
N ASP A 62 13.44 -16.13 -5.44
CA ASP A 62 12.41 -16.64 -4.52
C ASP A 62 12.63 -16.15 -3.09
N LEU A 63 11.62 -16.31 -2.23
CA LEU A 63 11.62 -15.83 -0.86
C LEU A 63 12.79 -16.36 -0.01
N VAL A 64 13.19 -17.62 -0.22
CA VAL A 64 14.28 -18.23 0.55
C VAL A 64 15.62 -17.60 0.17
N LYS A 65 15.87 -17.44 -1.13
CA LYS A 65 17.09 -16.82 -1.65
C LYS A 65 17.11 -15.31 -1.38
N PHE A 66 15.96 -14.66 -1.44
CA PHE A 66 15.79 -13.26 -1.04
C PHE A 66 16.25 -13.03 0.39
N LYS A 67 15.67 -13.77 1.35
CA LYS A 67 15.99 -13.63 2.77
C LYS A 67 17.48 -13.80 3.04
N ARG A 68 18.11 -14.82 2.42
CA ARG A 68 19.56 -15.05 2.54
C ARG A 68 20.39 -13.87 2.05
N LEU A 69 20.00 -13.26 0.92
CA LEU A 69 20.72 -12.13 0.35
C LEU A 69 20.57 -10.86 1.19
N VAL A 70 19.38 -10.62 1.74
CA VAL A 70 19.11 -9.51 2.67
C VAL A 70 19.89 -9.67 3.97
N GLU A 71 19.87 -10.86 4.57
CA GLU A 71 20.65 -11.17 5.77
C GLU A 71 22.16 -11.04 5.50
N TRP A 72 22.65 -11.59 4.39
CA TRP A 72 24.06 -11.54 4.02
C TRP A 72 24.56 -10.11 3.81
N SER A 73 23.71 -9.24 3.27
CA SER A 73 24.01 -7.82 3.05
C SER A 73 23.94 -6.96 4.31
N GLY A 74 23.54 -7.54 5.45
CA GLY A 74 23.44 -6.85 6.73
C GLY A 74 22.26 -5.88 6.80
N ALA A 75 21.28 -6.08 5.93
CA ALA A 75 20.18 -5.17 5.72
C ALA A 75 18.91 -5.76 6.36
N ASP A 76 18.00 -4.91 6.87
CA ASP A 76 16.76 -5.40 7.49
C ASP A 76 15.73 -5.75 6.40
N VAL A 77 15.13 -6.93 6.48
CA VAL A 77 14.05 -7.33 5.57
C VAL A 77 12.90 -6.32 5.62
N ALA A 78 12.65 -5.71 6.79
CA ALA A 78 11.63 -4.68 6.98
C ALA A 78 11.80 -3.45 6.08
N GLN A 79 13.00 -3.17 5.54
CA GLN A 79 13.22 -2.03 4.65
C GLN A 79 12.69 -2.28 3.22
N PHE A 80 12.50 -3.53 2.83
CA PHE A 80 12.00 -3.93 1.51
C PHE A 80 10.47 -4.03 1.48
N PHE A 81 9.84 -4.04 2.65
CA PHE A 81 8.42 -3.76 2.74
C PHE A 81 8.28 -2.25 2.64
N GLU A 82 7.51 -1.76 1.67
CA GLU A 82 7.11 -0.37 1.70
C GLU A 82 6.42 -0.13 3.03
N ARG A 83 7.13 0.57 3.93
CA ARG A 83 6.45 1.31 4.97
C ARG A 83 5.65 2.32 4.17
N ARG A 84 4.38 2.00 3.88
CA ARG A 84 3.47 3.03 3.41
C ARG A 84 3.70 4.19 4.35
N GLU A 85 4.08 5.34 3.80
CA GLU A 85 3.78 6.58 4.49
C GLU A 85 2.28 6.51 4.69
N ARG A 86 1.87 5.98 5.86
CA ARG A 86 0.49 6.05 6.28
C ARG A 86 0.30 7.53 6.42
N THR A 87 -0.35 8.11 5.41
CA THR A 87 -0.92 9.43 5.51
C THR A 87 -1.89 9.34 6.67
N VAL A 88 -1.40 9.72 7.85
CA VAL A 88 -2.19 9.67 9.07
C VAL A 88 -3.40 10.54 8.81
N THR A 89 -4.57 9.92 8.84
CA THR A 89 -5.82 10.60 8.53
C THR A 89 -6.16 11.56 9.67
N THR A 90 -6.96 12.59 9.39
CA THR A 90 -7.39 13.53 10.45
C THR A 90 -8.00 12.81 11.67
N PRO A 91 -8.87 11.79 11.52
CA PRO A 91 -9.38 11.03 12.68
C PRO A 91 -8.31 10.29 13.47
N GLU A 92 -7.30 9.73 12.80
CA GLU A 92 -6.20 9.02 13.47
C GLU A 92 -5.32 9.97 14.30
N VAL A 93 -5.05 11.19 13.80
CA VAL A 93 -4.33 12.21 14.59
C VAL A 93 -5.11 12.58 15.85
N VAL A 94 -6.43 12.75 15.72
CA VAL A 94 -7.30 13.05 16.87
C VAL A 94 -7.29 11.89 17.87
N ALA A 95 -7.41 10.64 17.40
CA ALA A 95 -7.35 9.46 18.25
C ALA A 95 -6.03 9.38 19.03
N GLN A 96 -4.90 9.62 18.35
CA GLN A 96 -3.59 9.63 18.99
C GLN A 96 -3.50 10.71 20.08
N HIS A 97 -4.02 11.91 19.82
CA HIS A 97 -4.01 12.98 20.81
C HIS A 97 -4.84 12.62 22.06
N LEU A 98 -6.04 12.06 21.87
CA LEU A 98 -6.92 11.63 22.95
C LEU A 98 -6.30 10.52 23.81
N GLN A 99 -5.55 9.60 23.20
CA GLN A 99 -4.84 8.53 23.92
C GLN A 99 -3.67 9.05 24.76
N THR A 100 -3.11 10.20 24.42
CA THR A 100 -2.03 10.84 25.20
C THR A 100 -2.54 11.80 26.27
N ASP A 101 -3.85 12.01 26.36
CA ASP A 101 -4.46 12.92 27.32
C ASP A 101 -4.55 12.28 28.72
N PRO A 102 -3.81 12.78 29.73
CA PRO A 102 -3.82 12.20 31.07
C PRO A 102 -5.15 12.38 31.82
N SER A 103 -6.06 13.23 31.32
CA SER A 103 -7.39 13.42 31.90
C SER A 103 -8.42 12.38 31.45
N LEU A 104 -8.08 11.57 30.44
CA LEU A 104 -8.94 10.53 29.89
C LEU A 104 -8.44 9.14 30.28
N SER A 105 -9.38 8.24 30.56
CA SER A 105 -9.07 6.80 30.56
C SER A 105 -8.99 6.28 29.13
N ASP A 106 -8.29 5.17 28.92
CA ASP A 106 -8.20 4.51 27.61
C ASP A 106 -9.58 4.23 27.00
N ASP A 107 -10.55 3.80 27.81
CA ASP A 107 -11.93 3.56 27.35
C ASP A 107 -12.62 4.85 26.89
N ALA A 108 -12.46 5.94 27.65
CA ALA A 108 -13.03 7.23 27.29
C ALA A 108 -12.40 7.80 26.02
N ALA A 109 -11.06 7.74 25.90
CA ALA A 109 -10.33 8.16 24.72
C ALA A 109 -10.77 7.37 23.47
N ASN A 110 -10.90 6.05 23.58
CA ASN A 110 -11.36 5.19 22.48
C ASN A 110 -12.81 5.49 22.06
N ARG A 111 -13.71 5.72 23.02
CA ARG A 111 -15.10 6.11 22.73
C ARG A 111 -15.19 7.44 21.96
N ILE A 112 -14.44 8.45 22.41
CA ILE A 112 -14.42 9.76 21.75
C ILE A 112 -13.82 9.64 20.35
N ALA A 113 -12.71 8.92 20.20
CA ALA A 113 -12.08 8.67 18.91
C ALA A 113 -13.03 7.96 17.92
N GLY A 114 -13.80 6.97 18.40
CA GLY A 114 -14.83 6.30 17.61
C GLY A 114 -15.90 7.27 17.09
N LEU A 115 -16.48 8.08 17.97
CA LEU A 115 -17.50 9.08 17.57
C LEU A 115 -16.96 10.10 16.57
N VAL A 116 -15.73 10.59 16.77
CA VAL A 116 -15.08 11.51 15.83
C VAL A 116 -14.88 10.83 14.48
N SER A 117 -14.46 9.57 14.46
CA SER A 117 -14.24 8.83 13.22
C SER A 117 -15.54 8.61 12.45
N ASP A 118 -16.62 8.22 13.14
CA ASP A 118 -17.95 8.04 12.54
C ASP A 118 -18.48 9.35 11.96
N LEU A 119 -18.38 10.46 12.73
CA LEU A 119 -18.80 11.79 12.28
C LEU A 119 -17.94 12.29 11.11
N TYR A 120 -16.62 12.10 11.18
CA TYR A 120 -15.73 12.45 10.10
C TYR A 120 -16.09 11.69 8.83
N GLN A 121 -16.32 10.38 8.93
CA GLN A 121 -16.71 9.57 7.77
C GLN A 121 -18.07 10.01 7.19
N ALA A 122 -19.04 10.36 8.04
CA ALA A 122 -20.35 10.80 7.61
C ALA A 122 -20.34 12.19 6.93
N LEU A 123 -19.42 13.07 7.33
CA LEU A 123 -19.40 14.48 6.91
C LEU A 123 -18.28 14.83 5.92
N ALA A 124 -17.21 14.04 5.89
CA ALA A 124 -16.12 14.26 4.96
C ALA A 124 -16.62 13.99 3.54
N GLN A 125 -16.79 15.05 2.77
CA GLN A 125 -17.00 14.92 1.33
C GLN A 125 -15.68 14.45 0.71
N PRO A 126 -15.66 13.34 -0.06
CA PRO A 126 -14.50 13.03 -0.86
C PRO A 126 -14.29 14.21 -1.80
N ARG A 127 -13.21 14.97 -1.60
CA ARG A 127 -12.72 15.90 -2.62
C ARG A 127 -12.41 15.02 -3.82
N HIS A 128 -13.30 15.01 -4.81
CA HIS A 128 -13.02 14.44 -6.10
C HIS A 128 -11.90 15.27 -6.72
N VAL A 129 -10.67 15.02 -6.31
CA VAL A 129 -9.55 15.21 -7.21
C VAL A 129 -9.80 14.17 -8.28
N THR A 130 -10.52 14.57 -9.31
CA THR A 130 -10.45 13.93 -10.61
C THR A 130 -9.00 14.13 -11.06
N ALA A 131 -8.08 13.37 -10.47
CA ALA A 131 -6.80 13.04 -11.08
C ALA A 131 -7.14 12.11 -12.24
N ALA A 132 -7.89 12.65 -13.19
CA ALA A 132 -7.89 12.13 -14.52
C ALA A 132 -6.45 12.34 -14.98
N HIS A 133 -5.63 11.29 -14.86
CA HIS A 133 -4.49 11.12 -15.74
C HIS A 133 -5.06 10.95 -17.15
N LEU A 134 -5.62 12.03 -17.70
CA LEU A 134 -5.70 12.25 -19.12
C LEU A 134 -4.24 12.33 -19.51
N ARG A 135 -3.69 11.17 -19.89
CA ARG A 135 -2.41 11.07 -20.55
C ARG A 135 -2.56 11.83 -21.86
N ALA A 136 -2.44 13.15 -21.79
CA ALA A 136 -2.68 14.04 -22.88
C ALA A 136 -1.57 13.78 -23.89
N ALA A 137 -1.94 13.08 -24.96
CA ALA A 137 -1.39 13.43 -26.26
C ALA A 137 -1.43 14.96 -26.39
N ARG A 138 -0.42 15.55 -27.03
CA ARG A 138 -0.23 17.01 -27.26
C ARG A 138 -1.45 17.75 -27.86
N THR A 139 -2.54 17.06 -28.16
CA THR A 139 -3.78 17.54 -28.79
C THR A 139 -4.84 18.00 -27.79
N LEU A 140 -4.76 17.64 -26.50
CA LEU A 140 -5.79 18.03 -25.53
C LEU A 140 -5.51 19.42 -24.94
N ARG A 141 -6.22 20.44 -25.43
CA ARG A 141 -6.12 21.81 -24.90
C ARG A 141 -6.66 21.89 -23.46
N PRO A 142 -6.14 22.79 -22.60
CA PRO A 142 -6.55 22.92 -21.20
C PRO A 142 -8.06 23.15 -20.98
N ASP A 143 -8.72 23.84 -21.92
CA ASP A 143 -10.17 24.07 -21.85
C ASP A 143 -10.97 22.79 -22.11
N ALA A 144 -10.55 21.99 -23.10
CA ALA A 144 -11.20 20.72 -23.41
C ALA A 144 -11.05 19.71 -22.27
N ALA A 145 -9.89 19.68 -21.60
CA ALA A 145 -9.67 18.83 -20.43
C ALA A 145 -10.62 19.20 -19.27
N ARG A 146 -10.83 20.50 -19.03
CA ARG A 146 -11.76 20.99 -18.00
C ARG A 146 -13.21 20.63 -18.32
N SER A 147 -13.65 20.78 -19.57
CA SER A 147 -15.01 20.39 -19.99
C SER A 147 -15.26 18.91 -19.81
N VAL A 148 -14.29 18.06 -20.16
CA VAL A 148 -14.40 16.60 -19.97
C VAL A 148 -14.45 16.24 -18.47
N ALA A 149 -13.62 16.88 -17.64
CA ALA A 149 -13.63 16.63 -16.20
C ALA A 149 -14.98 17.00 -15.56
N SER A 150 -15.60 18.11 -15.97
CA SER A 150 -16.92 18.52 -15.51
C SER A 150 -17.99 17.50 -15.90
N LEU A 151 -18.04 17.11 -17.18
CA LEU A 151 -19.03 16.14 -17.67
C LEU A 151 -18.92 14.78 -16.97
N VAL A 152 -17.70 14.32 -16.67
CA VAL A 152 -17.47 13.07 -15.94
C VAL A 152 -17.93 13.17 -14.49
N ALA A 153 -17.73 14.32 -13.83
CA ALA A 153 -18.23 14.55 -12.48
C ALA A 153 -19.77 14.53 -12.45
N ASP A 154 -20.40 15.26 -13.37
CA ASP A 154 -21.87 15.31 -13.49
C ASP A 154 -22.47 13.91 -13.72
N LEU A 155 -21.81 13.08 -14.53
CA LEU A 155 -22.22 11.70 -14.79
C LEU A 155 -22.09 10.82 -13.53
N GLN A 156 -21.00 10.97 -12.78
CA GLN A 156 -20.77 10.20 -11.55
C GLN A 156 -21.83 10.50 -10.49
N ASP A 157 -22.22 11.77 -10.36
CA ASP A 157 -23.27 12.19 -9.44
C ASP A 157 -24.63 11.63 -9.87
N ALA A 158 -24.96 11.74 -11.17
CA ALA A 158 -26.20 11.16 -11.71
C ALA A 158 -26.28 9.64 -11.53
N VAL A 159 -25.17 8.89 -11.63
CA VAL A 159 -25.13 7.43 -11.41
C VAL A 159 -25.32 7.08 -9.93
N ARG A 160 -24.77 7.88 -9.01
CA ARG A 160 -24.92 7.68 -7.56
C ARG A 160 -26.33 7.98 -7.09
N GLU A 161 -26.93 9.06 -7.56
CA GLU A 161 -28.33 9.43 -7.26
C GLU A 161 -29.32 8.37 -7.76
N ARG A 162 -28.97 7.66 -8.83
CA ARG A 162 -29.85 6.63 -9.40
C ARG A 162 -29.87 5.31 -8.63
N GLY A 163 -28.92 5.08 -7.71
CA GLY A 163 -28.75 3.84 -6.95
C GLY A 163 -28.60 2.57 -7.83
N PRO A 164 -28.11 1.44 -7.29
CA PRO A 164 -28.18 0.18 -8.02
C PRO A 164 -29.67 -0.18 -8.17
N ARG A 165 -30.19 -0.15 -9.40
CA ARG A 165 -31.53 -0.68 -9.67
C ARG A 165 -31.51 -2.16 -9.31
N GLY A 166 -32.06 -2.50 -8.14
CA GLY A 166 -32.33 -3.86 -7.76
C GLY A 166 -33.12 -4.53 -8.88
N THR A 167 -32.60 -5.64 -9.35
CA THR A 167 -33.28 -6.54 -10.29
C THR A 167 -34.57 -7.02 -9.64
N GLN A 168 -35.66 -6.29 -9.87
CA GLN A 168 -37.01 -6.83 -9.72
C GLN A 168 -37.45 -7.35 -11.10
N GLU A 169 -37.10 -8.60 -11.37
CA GLU A 169 -37.94 -9.52 -12.13
C GLU A 169 -38.28 -10.61 -11.10
N GLY A 170 -39.51 -10.92 -10.72
CA GLY A 170 -40.78 -10.81 -11.41
C GLY A 170 -41.45 -12.18 -11.27
N VAL A 171 -42.39 -12.29 -10.32
CA VAL A 171 -43.46 -13.30 -10.15
C VAL A 171 -43.07 -14.79 -10.12
#